data_AF-A0A2G9TUI5-F1
#
_entry.id   AF-A0A2G9TUI5-F1
#
_cell.length_a   1.000
_cell.length_b   1.000
_cell.length_c   1.000
_cell.angle_alpha   90.00
_cell.angle_beta   90.00
_cell.angle_gamma   90.00
#
_symmetry.space_group_name_H-M   'P 1'
#
loop_
_entity.id
_entity.type
_entity.pdbx_description
1 polymer ?
#
loop_
_entity_poly.entity_id
_entity_poly.type
_entity_poly.pdbx_seq_one_letter_code
_entity_poly.pdbx_strand_id
1 'polypeptide(L)'
;MSGSKVKQIDFAGKILDKQASKFNNEEAQNLMEWVKGLIGEEFDTSGSRDNFREQLRDGQRLCKLVNAIEAGTVKKIMKPISNFNCLENLNQFTSACRKFGVKDEETFQSVDLFDGRDLFSVCVTLQSLARKVEKSHNITPPKQ
;
A
#
# COMPACT_ATOMS: atom_id res chain seq x y z
N MET A 1 39.71 -13.02 -1.95
CA MET A 1 38.47 -12.35 -2.36
C MET A 1 37.32 -12.85 -1.49
N SER A 2 36.97 -12.20 -0.39
CA SER A 2 35.69 -12.43 0.30
C SER A 2 35.49 -11.38 1.38
N GLY A 3 34.27 -10.82 1.47
CA GLY A 3 33.85 -10.00 2.60
C GLY A 3 33.23 -8.66 2.20
N SER A 4 32.01 -8.67 1.66
CA SER A 4 31.16 -7.46 1.54
C SER A 4 29.66 -7.77 1.34
N LYS A 5 29.10 -8.80 2.00
CA LYS A 5 27.65 -9.08 1.95
C LYS A 5 26.93 -9.12 3.31
N VAL A 6 27.65 -9.04 4.43
CA VAL A 6 27.04 -9.26 5.76
C VAL A 6 26.50 -7.97 6.42
N LYS A 7 27.05 -6.79 6.14
CA LYS A 7 26.63 -5.54 6.82
C LYS A 7 25.29 -4.93 6.37
N GLN A 8 24.84 -5.21 5.13
CA GLN A 8 23.64 -4.57 4.58
C GLN A 8 22.34 -5.26 5.04
N ILE A 9 22.40 -6.57 5.28
CA ILE A 9 21.26 -7.39 5.74
C ILE A 9 20.87 -7.01 7.18
N ASP A 10 21.86 -6.83 8.06
CA ASP A 10 21.63 -6.48 9.47
C ASP A 10 21.00 -5.09 9.66
N PHE A 11 21.30 -4.14 8.77
CA PHE A 11 20.74 -2.78 8.84
C PHE A 11 19.28 -2.74 8.33
N ALA A 12 18.99 -3.46 7.25
CA ALA A 12 17.63 -3.60 6.73
C ALA A 12 16.69 -4.25 7.75
N GLY A 13 17.13 -5.33 8.42
CA GLY A 13 16.35 -5.97 9.48
C GLY A 13 15.99 -5.02 10.63
N LYS A 14 16.97 -4.26 11.14
CA LYS A 14 16.73 -3.26 12.20
C LYS A 14 15.79 -2.13 11.80
N ILE A 15 15.78 -1.74 10.53
CA ILE A 15 14.84 -0.75 10.01
C ILE A 15 13.42 -1.31 9.99
N LEU A 16 13.24 -2.54 9.48
CA LEU A 16 11.93 -3.20 9.43
C LEU A 16 11.33 -3.40 10.82
N ASP A 17 12.14 -3.83 11.80
CA ASP A 17 11.70 -3.99 13.19
C ASP A 17 11.22 -2.66 13.79
N LYS A 18 11.94 -1.55 13.52
CA LYS A 18 11.57 -0.21 13.98
C LYS A 18 10.33 0.33 13.27
N GLN A 19 10.07 -0.08 12.02
CA GLN A 19 8.86 0.29 11.29
C GLN A 19 7.65 -0.51 11.75
N ALA A 20 7.84 -1.79 12.09
CA ALA A 20 6.77 -2.64 12.61
C ALA A 20 6.13 -2.04 13.86
N SER A 21 6.91 -1.44 14.76
CA SER A 21 6.40 -0.76 15.96
C SER A 21 5.64 0.54 15.69
N LYS A 22 5.71 1.08 14.47
CA LYS A 22 4.99 2.30 14.06
C LYS A 22 3.64 2.00 13.40
N PHE A 23 3.36 0.74 13.08
CA PHE A 23 2.06 0.37 12.54
C PHE A 23 1.00 0.57 13.62
N ASN A 24 0.04 1.44 13.35
CA ASN A 24 -1.09 1.72 14.23
C ASN A 24 -2.36 1.08 13.66
N ASN A 25 -3.03 0.25 14.47
CA ASN A 25 -4.23 -0.47 14.04
C ASN A 25 -5.42 0.48 13.77
N GLU A 26 -5.57 1.55 14.55
CA GLU A 26 -6.67 2.51 14.35
C GLU A 26 -6.48 3.29 13.04
N GLU A 27 -5.26 3.76 12.78
CA GLU A 27 -4.92 4.41 11.50
C GLU A 27 -5.13 3.45 10.32
N ALA A 28 -4.71 2.20 10.46
CA ALA A 28 -4.92 1.17 9.45
C ALA A 28 -6.42 0.93 9.17
N GLN A 29 -7.25 0.90 10.22
CA GLN A 29 -8.70 0.78 10.07
C GLN A 29 -9.29 1.99 9.32
N ASN A 30 -8.92 3.22 9.70
CA ASN A 30 -9.40 4.43 9.04
C ASN A 30 -9.03 4.45 7.54
N LEU A 31 -7.82 3.98 7.20
CA LEU A 31 -7.39 3.81 5.82
C LEU A 31 -8.21 2.75 5.09
N MET A 32 -8.49 1.61 5.72
CA MET A 32 -9.29 0.54 5.13
C MET A 32 -10.74 0.96 4.88
N GLU A 33 -11.35 1.70 5.81
CA GLU A 33 -12.67 2.31 5.65
C GLU A 33 -12.70 3.31 4.48
N TRP A 34 -11.64 4.12 4.35
CA TRP A 34 -11.50 5.05 3.23
C TRP A 34 -11.37 4.33 1.89
N VAL A 35 -10.54 3.28 1.81
CA VAL A 35 -10.41 2.44 0.61
C VAL A 35 -11.76 1.83 0.25
N LYS A 36 -12.44 1.22 1.22
CA LYS A 36 -13.79 0.65 1.08
C LYS A 36 -14.78 1.65 0.51
N GLY A 37 -14.84 2.85 1.09
CA GLY A 37 -15.75 3.91 0.66
C GLY A 37 -15.51 4.37 -0.78
N LEU A 38 -14.25 4.48 -1.21
CA LEU A 38 -13.91 4.90 -2.57
C LEU A 38 -14.15 3.82 -3.62
N ILE A 39 -13.83 2.55 -3.32
CA ILE A 39 -14.03 1.47 -4.29
C ILE A 39 -15.47 0.94 -4.32
N GLY A 40 -16.27 1.25 -3.29
CA GLY A 40 -17.66 0.80 -3.18
C GLY A 40 -17.81 -0.70 -2.95
N GLU A 41 -16.82 -1.35 -2.32
CA GLU A 41 -16.81 -2.79 -2.06
C GLU A 41 -16.85 -3.09 -0.56
N GLU A 42 -17.63 -4.10 -0.18
CA GLU A 42 -17.68 -4.59 1.20
C GLU A 42 -16.53 -5.58 1.48
N PHE A 43 -15.77 -5.32 2.53
CA PHE A 43 -14.75 -6.22 3.09
C PHE A 43 -14.46 -5.86 4.56
N ASP A 44 -13.75 -6.74 5.27
CA ASP A 44 -13.36 -6.50 6.66
C ASP A 44 -12.34 -5.35 6.73
N THR A 45 -12.71 -4.25 7.38
CA THR A 45 -11.84 -3.07 7.57
C THR A 45 -11.10 -3.07 8.90
N SER A 46 -11.11 -4.17 9.66
CA SER A 46 -10.36 -4.27 10.91
C SER A 46 -8.89 -3.95 10.68
N GLY A 47 -8.34 -3.05 11.49
CA GLY A 47 -6.98 -2.55 11.31
C GLY A 47 -5.88 -3.48 11.81
N SER A 48 -6.20 -4.74 12.13
CA SER A 48 -5.17 -5.71 12.51
C SER A 48 -4.19 -5.94 11.35
N ARG A 49 -2.92 -6.18 11.67
CA ARG A 49 -1.86 -6.39 10.65
C ARG A 49 -2.20 -7.52 9.68
N ASP A 50 -2.72 -8.63 10.21
CA ASP A 50 -3.05 -9.81 9.42
C ASP A 50 -4.21 -9.52 8.45
N ASN A 51 -5.30 -8.90 8.93
CA ASN A 51 -6.41 -8.52 8.07
C ASN A 51 -6.00 -7.45 7.04
N PHE A 52 -5.30 -6.40 7.48
CA PHE A 52 -4.82 -5.34 6.60
C PHE A 52 -4.00 -5.90 5.43
N ARG A 53 -3.09 -6.83 5.74
CA ARG A 53 -2.36 -7.56 4.71
C ARG A 53 -3.31 -8.39 3.86
N GLU A 54 -4.11 -9.28 4.45
CA GLU A 54 -4.98 -10.21 3.72
C GLU A 54 -5.87 -9.51 2.69
N GLN A 55 -6.51 -8.40 3.07
CA GLN A 55 -7.42 -7.67 2.19
C GLN A 55 -6.73 -6.93 1.05
N LEU A 56 -5.48 -6.51 1.23
CA LEU A 56 -4.74 -5.69 0.24
C LEU A 56 -3.65 -6.45 -0.52
N ARG A 57 -3.24 -7.64 -0.03
CA ARG A 57 -2.07 -8.41 -0.48
C ARG A 57 -2.04 -8.68 -1.99
N ASP A 58 -3.18 -8.90 -2.60
CA ASP A 58 -3.29 -9.23 -4.02
C ASP A 58 -3.25 -8.00 -4.96
N GLY A 59 -3.27 -6.81 -4.38
CA GLY A 59 -3.23 -5.52 -5.07
C GLY A 59 -4.49 -5.16 -5.85
N GLN A 60 -5.54 -6.00 -5.89
CA GLN A 60 -6.74 -5.70 -6.68
C GLN A 60 -7.48 -4.49 -6.13
N ARG A 61 -7.73 -4.45 -4.81
CA ARG A 61 -8.41 -3.32 -4.15
C ARG A 61 -7.62 -2.02 -4.30
N LEU A 62 -6.30 -2.08 -4.25
CA LEU A 62 -5.42 -0.94 -4.45
C LEU A 62 -5.47 -0.43 -5.91
N CYS A 63 -5.51 -1.31 -6.89
CA CYS A 63 -5.72 -0.90 -8.28
C CYS A 63 -7.12 -0.30 -8.51
N LYS A 64 -8.16 -0.86 -7.88
CA LYS A 64 -9.52 -0.30 -7.92
C LYS A 64 -9.57 1.08 -7.27
N LEU A 65 -8.86 1.29 -6.17
CA LEU A 65 -8.76 2.57 -5.48
C LEU A 65 -8.24 3.67 -6.40
N VAL A 66 -7.11 3.45 -7.09
CA VAL A 66 -6.57 4.46 -8.01
C VAL A 66 -7.45 4.68 -9.25
N ASN A 67 -8.21 3.66 -9.68
CA ASN A 67 -9.22 3.81 -10.72
C ASN A 67 -10.48 4.54 -10.26
N ALA A 68 -10.84 4.45 -8.98
CA ALA A 68 -11.93 5.22 -8.39
C ALA A 68 -11.56 6.70 -8.22
N ILE A 69 -10.28 6.99 -7.98
CA ILE A 69 -9.73 8.35 -7.94
C ILE A 69 -9.72 8.97 -9.35
N GLU A 70 -9.11 8.29 -10.31
CA GLU A 70 -9.07 8.72 -11.71
C GLU A 70 -9.26 7.51 -12.63
N ALA A 71 -10.37 7.50 -13.38
CA ALA A 71 -10.75 6.38 -14.21
C ALA A 71 -9.70 6.07 -15.29
N GLY A 72 -9.34 4.79 -15.43
CA GLY A 72 -8.39 4.34 -16.44
C GLY A 72 -6.91 4.44 -16.04
N THR A 73 -6.62 4.87 -14.80
CA THR A 73 -5.26 4.90 -14.23
C THR A 73 -4.54 3.55 -14.35
N VAL A 74 -5.25 2.48 -14.00
CA VAL A 74 -4.86 1.08 -14.20
C VAL A 74 -5.79 0.45 -15.24
N LYS A 75 -5.26 0.24 -16.45
CA LYS A 75 -6.03 -0.29 -17.59
C LYS A 75 -6.49 -1.73 -17.41
N LYS A 76 -5.65 -2.57 -16.80
CA LYS A 76 -5.91 -4.00 -16.64
C LYS A 76 -5.44 -4.46 -15.27
N ILE A 77 -6.41 -4.65 -14.37
CA ILE A 77 -6.18 -5.30 -13.09
C ILE A 77 -6.03 -6.80 -13.33
N MET A 78 -4.93 -7.38 -12.86
CA MET A 78 -4.63 -8.80 -13.04
C MET A 78 -5.46 -9.62 -12.05
N LYS A 79 -6.09 -10.71 -12.54
CA LYS A 79 -6.71 -11.70 -11.65
C LYS A 79 -5.60 -12.38 -10.83
N PRO A 80 -5.77 -12.59 -9.51
CA PRO A 80 -4.72 -13.09 -8.61
C PRO A 80 -4.56 -14.62 -8.73
N ILE A 81 -4.26 -15.10 -9.92
CA ILE A 81 -4.09 -16.54 -10.23
C ILE A 81 -2.67 -16.99 -9.86
N SER A 82 -1.70 -16.07 -9.87
CA SER A 82 -0.31 -16.33 -9.50
C SER A 82 0.26 -15.19 -8.66
N ASN A 83 1.34 -15.49 -7.92
CA ASN A 83 2.09 -14.47 -7.17
C ASN A 83 2.57 -13.32 -8.07
N PHE A 84 2.94 -13.62 -9.33
CA PHE A 84 3.31 -12.61 -10.31
C PHE A 84 2.16 -11.63 -10.58
N ASN A 85 0.92 -12.12 -10.69
CA ASN A 85 -0.24 -11.25 -10.90
C ASN A 85 -0.48 -10.32 -9.72
N CYS A 86 -0.33 -10.82 -8.49
CA CYS A 86 -0.46 -10.00 -7.29
C CYS A 86 0.62 -8.92 -7.23
N LEU A 87 1.89 -9.29 -7.42
CA LEU A 87 3.00 -8.35 -7.42
C LEU A 87 2.87 -7.29 -8.53
N GLU A 88 2.39 -7.70 -9.71
CA GLU A 88 2.13 -6.78 -10.81
C GLU A 88 1.04 -5.75 -10.46
N ASN A 89 -0.07 -6.16 -9.84
CA ASN A 89 -1.08 -5.22 -9.36
C ASN A 89 -0.50 -4.21 -8.34
N LEU A 90 0.32 -4.68 -7.40
CA LEU A 90 0.97 -3.81 -6.41
C LEU A 90 1.93 -2.82 -7.07
N ASN A 91 2.70 -3.26 -8.07
CA ASN A 91 3.58 -2.38 -8.84
C ASN A 91 2.76 -1.33 -9.61
N GLN A 92 1.68 -1.72 -10.28
CA GLN A 92 0.78 -0.79 -10.98
C GLN A 92 0.19 0.27 -10.03
N PHE A 93 -0.25 -0.14 -8.84
CA PHE A 93 -0.71 0.78 -7.81
C PHE A 93 0.37 1.80 -7.41
N THR A 94 1.57 1.34 -7.05
CA THR A 94 2.62 2.28 -6.62
C THR A 94 3.06 3.21 -7.75
N SER A 95 3.07 2.74 -9.00
CA SER A 95 3.31 3.59 -10.18
C SER A 95 2.22 4.65 -10.35
N ALA A 96 0.96 4.32 -10.08
CA ALA A 96 -0.13 5.29 -10.07
C ALA A 96 0.02 6.34 -8.95
N CYS A 97 0.38 5.92 -7.73
CA CYS A 97 0.64 6.85 -6.63
C CYS A 97 1.70 7.90 -7.00
N ARG A 98 2.78 7.49 -7.67
CA ARG A 98 3.82 8.41 -8.15
C ARG A 98 3.28 9.42 -9.15
N LYS A 99 2.41 8.99 -10.08
CA LYS A 99 1.75 9.90 -11.04
C LYS A 99 0.85 10.91 -10.34
N PHE A 100 0.18 10.51 -9.25
CA PHE A 100 -0.59 11.42 -8.41
C PHE A 100 0.28 12.30 -7.49
N GLY A 101 1.60 12.19 -7.57
CA GLY A 101 2.55 13.06 -6.90
C GLY A 101 2.97 12.59 -5.51
N VAL A 102 2.73 11.33 -5.15
CA VAL A 102 3.36 10.69 -3.99
C VAL A 102 4.85 10.50 -4.27
N LYS A 103 5.71 10.87 -3.33
CA LYS A 103 7.16 10.74 -3.52
C LYS A 103 7.60 9.28 -3.44
N ASP A 104 8.68 8.92 -4.12
CA ASP A 104 9.23 7.55 -4.09
C ASP A 104 9.56 7.08 -2.67
N GLU A 105 10.14 7.96 -1.85
CA GLU A 105 10.45 7.72 -0.43
C GLU A 105 9.21 7.52 0.46
N GLU A 106 8.02 7.88 -0.02
CA GLU A 106 6.73 7.64 0.65
C GLU A 106 5.98 6.45 0.02
N THR A 107 6.58 5.73 -0.95
CA THR A 107 5.99 4.51 -1.55
C THR A 107 6.58 3.23 -0.98
N PHE A 108 5.76 2.19 -0.84
CA PHE A 108 6.21 0.85 -0.48
C PHE A 108 6.69 0.05 -1.71
N GLN A 109 7.46 -1.03 -1.50
CA GLN A 109 7.78 -2.03 -2.53
C GLN A 109 6.77 -3.18 -2.48
N SER A 110 6.38 -3.77 -3.61
CA SER A 110 5.32 -4.80 -3.66
C SER A 110 5.50 -5.95 -2.64
N VAL A 111 6.72 -6.40 -2.40
CA VAL A 111 7.07 -7.42 -1.39
C VAL A 111 6.81 -6.99 0.06
N ASP A 112 6.81 -5.70 0.37
CA ASP A 112 6.53 -5.18 1.72
C ASP A 112 5.10 -5.47 2.14
N LEU A 113 4.15 -5.40 1.21
CA LEU A 113 2.77 -5.81 1.43
C LEU A 113 2.59 -7.31 1.14
N PHE A 114 3.12 -7.79 0.01
CA PHE A 114 2.88 -9.17 -0.43
C PHE A 114 3.37 -10.20 0.59
N ASP A 115 4.56 -10.00 1.17
CA ASP A 115 5.13 -10.85 2.22
C ASP A 115 4.94 -10.27 3.63
N GLY A 116 4.36 -9.08 3.76
CA GLY A 116 4.06 -8.44 5.04
C GLY A 116 5.29 -7.92 5.79
N ARG A 117 6.38 -7.62 5.06
CA ARG A 117 7.65 -7.18 5.64
C ARG A 117 7.56 -5.79 6.27
N ASP A 118 6.80 -4.88 5.65
CA ASP A 118 6.66 -3.50 6.13
C ASP A 118 5.27 -2.93 5.79
N LEU A 119 4.28 -3.31 6.58
CA LEU A 119 2.92 -2.79 6.46
C LEU A 119 2.81 -1.31 6.86
N PHE A 120 3.77 -0.79 7.64
CA PHE A 120 3.77 0.63 8.00
C PHE A 120 4.03 1.51 6.77
N SER A 121 4.98 1.14 5.91
CA SER A 121 5.19 1.87 4.64
C SER A 121 3.97 1.82 3.71
N VAL A 122 3.14 0.77 3.79
CA VAL A 122 1.87 0.73 3.07
C VAL A 122 0.91 1.79 3.59
N CYS A 123 0.78 1.93 4.92
CA CYS A 123 -0.01 3.00 5.53
C CYS A 123 0.50 4.39 5.13
N VAL A 124 1.82 4.62 5.18
CA VAL A 124 2.45 5.88 4.74
C VAL A 124 2.12 6.19 3.28
N THR A 125 2.16 5.19 2.41
CA THR A 125 1.81 5.36 0.99
C THR A 125 0.36 5.79 0.82
N LEU A 126 -0.58 5.12 1.51
CA LEU A 126 -2.00 5.45 1.43
C LEU A 126 -2.32 6.83 2.02
N GLN A 127 -1.74 7.17 3.17
CA GLN A 127 -1.86 8.51 3.76
C GLN A 127 -1.32 9.59 2.82
N SER A 128 -0.18 9.34 2.17
CA SER A 128 0.43 10.27 1.23
C SER A 128 -0.41 10.42 -0.03
N LEU A 129 -0.97 9.32 -0.55
CA LEU A 129 -1.93 9.34 -1.64
C LEU A 129 -3.16 10.19 -1.27
N ALA A 130 -3.78 9.95 -0.12
CA ALA A 130 -4.95 10.69 0.35
C ALA A 130 -4.68 12.21 0.39
N ARG A 131 -3.56 12.65 0.97
CA ARG A 131 -3.16 14.07 1.00
C ARG A 131 -2.99 14.67 -0.40
N LYS A 132 -2.54 13.89 -1.38
CA LYS A 132 -2.32 14.37 -2.75
C LYS A 132 -3.64 14.52 -3.49
N VAL A 133 -4.51 13.51 -3.38
CA VAL A 133 -5.79 13.47 -4.11
C VAL A 133 -6.87 14.34 -3.46
N GLU A 134 -6.76 14.65 -2.17
CA GLU A 134 -7.56 15.71 -1.55
C GLU A 134 -7.39 17.04 -2.30
N LYS A 135 -6.15 17.42 -2.59
CA LYS A 135 -5.85 18.69 -3.27
C LYS A 135 -6.12 18.64 -4.77
N SER A 136 -5.80 17.54 -5.44
CA SER A 136 -5.90 17.46 -6.91
C SER A 136 -7.26 16.97 -7.42
N HIS A 137 -7.99 16.20 -6.63
CA HIS A 137 -9.26 15.55 -7.03
C HIS A 137 -10.43 15.87 -6.09
N ASN A 138 -10.23 16.69 -5.04
CA ASN A 138 -11.25 17.04 -4.04
C ASN A 138 -11.87 15.80 -3.36
N ILE A 139 -11.04 14.78 -3.10
CA ILE A 139 -11.44 13.55 -2.41
C ILE A 139 -11.18 13.70 -0.91
N THR A 140 -12.22 13.51 -0.10
CA THR A 140 -12.11 13.56 1.37
C THR A 140 -11.08 12.54 1.87
N PRO A 141 -10.11 12.95 2.72
CA PRO A 141 -9.12 12.03 3.28
C PRO A 141 -9.74 11.07 4.32
N PRO A 142 -9.03 9.99 4.70
CA PRO A 142 -9.44 9.12 5.81
C PRO A 142 -9.57 9.91 7.12
N LYS A 143 -10.37 9.38 8.05
CA LYS A 143 -10.44 9.91 9.42
C LYS A 143 -9.05 9.87 10.07
N GLN A 144 -8.74 10.90 10.84
CA GLN A 144 -7.50 11.02 11.61
C GLN A 144 -7.69 10.50 13.03
#